data_AF-A0A497KRQ7-F1
#
_entry.id   AF-A0A497KRQ7-F1
#
_cell.length_a   1.000
_cell.length_b   1.000
_cell.length_c   1.000
_cell.angle_alpha   90.00
_cell.angle_beta   90.00
_cell.angle_gamma   90.00
#
_symmetry.space_group_name_H-M   'P 1'
#
loop_
_entity.id
_entity.type
_entity.pdbx_description
1 polymer ?
#
loop_
_entity_poly.entity_id
_entity_poly.type
_entity_poly.pdbx_seq_one_letter_code
_entity_poly.pdbx_strand_id
1 'polypeptide(L)'
;MSRIKKPVAKGEIREVIYTEARWSLLKKLRFKALSLMEALLKNGLQPIVHGSVSRGDVNEKSDVDVVIPEVVPSYMVEAALEASGFKIVDKIMIQASPKYTVKAHLYLDELTTVTFPLVKLTRKEREFYRFGGEIDVEKLKENVRVLGVDKRLMLIEPTETGHIESSIIGKEVETASRLNISVDIVRERVRILTRRDDIGRTGVYLKYRLLDGEVFEEALKKFASKNPAIRRMLIKREAL
;
A
#
# COMPACT_ATOMS: atom_id res chain seq x y z
N MET A 1 -19.23 -6.37 10.23
CA MET A 1 -18.17 -7.28 10.73
C MET A 1 -16.80 -6.74 10.34
N SER A 2 -15.87 -6.60 11.30
CA SER A 2 -14.52 -6.09 11.01
C SER A 2 -13.85 -6.97 9.96
N ARG A 3 -13.47 -6.38 8.82
CA ARG A 3 -12.89 -7.07 7.64
C ARG A 3 -11.46 -7.59 7.86
N ILE A 4 -10.89 -7.43 9.05
CA ILE A 4 -9.47 -7.71 9.34
C ILE A 4 -9.39 -8.65 10.54
N LYS A 5 -8.66 -9.77 10.38
CA LYS A 5 -8.33 -10.72 11.45
C LYS A 5 -7.50 -10.01 12.52
N LYS A 6 -7.74 -10.34 13.79
CA LYS A 6 -7.02 -9.77 14.95
C LYS A 6 -5.52 -10.15 14.92
N PRO A 7 -4.63 -9.32 15.49
CA PRO A 7 -3.25 -9.71 15.76
C PRO A 7 -3.19 -10.98 16.58
N VAL A 8 -2.32 -11.89 16.18
CA VAL A 8 -2.17 -13.20 16.81
C VAL A 8 -1.11 -13.12 17.91
N ALA A 9 -1.33 -13.87 18.99
CA ALA A 9 -0.52 -13.83 20.21
C ALA A 9 0.96 -14.16 19.97
N LYS A 10 1.80 -13.71 20.91
CA LYS A 10 3.26 -13.88 20.93
C LYS A 10 3.62 -15.37 20.83
N GLY A 11 4.43 -15.75 19.83
CA GLY A 11 5.08 -17.07 19.76
C GLY A 11 4.52 -18.08 18.76
N GLU A 12 3.39 -17.81 18.10
CA GLU A 12 2.88 -18.72 17.06
C GLU A 12 3.72 -18.61 15.78
N ILE A 13 4.32 -19.73 15.39
CA ILE A 13 4.84 -19.99 14.04
C ILE A 13 3.92 -21.02 13.41
N ARG A 14 3.43 -20.73 12.21
CA ARG A 14 2.52 -21.64 11.50
C ARG A 14 2.94 -21.73 10.04
N GLU A 15 3.04 -22.96 9.55
CA GLU A 15 3.10 -23.21 8.11
C GLU A 15 1.69 -23.26 7.51
N VAL A 16 1.53 -22.63 6.36
CA VAL A 16 0.27 -22.57 5.62
C VAL A 16 0.52 -23.07 4.20
N ILE A 17 0.03 -24.27 3.92
CA ILE A 17 0.08 -24.88 2.58
C ILE A 17 -1.08 -24.33 1.75
N TYR A 18 -0.82 -23.98 0.49
CA TYR A 18 -1.81 -23.41 -0.40
C TYR A 18 -2.54 -24.49 -1.16
N THR A 19 -3.86 -24.33 -1.28
CA THR A 19 -4.66 -25.11 -2.21
C THR A 19 -4.46 -24.60 -3.63
N GLU A 20 -4.76 -25.44 -4.62
CA GLU A 20 -4.78 -25.04 -6.04
C GLU A 20 -5.64 -23.79 -6.29
N ALA A 21 -6.79 -23.68 -5.60
CA ALA A 21 -7.65 -22.51 -5.68
C ALA A 21 -6.92 -21.23 -5.22
N ARG A 22 -6.13 -21.31 -4.15
CA ARG A 22 -5.36 -20.16 -3.64
C ARG A 22 -4.20 -19.79 -4.58
N TRP A 23 -3.53 -20.78 -5.16
CA TRP A 23 -2.51 -20.54 -6.19
C TRP A 23 -3.11 -19.88 -7.44
N SER A 24 -4.26 -20.36 -7.90
CA SER A 24 -4.98 -19.78 -9.04
C SER A 24 -5.40 -18.33 -8.75
N LEU A 25 -5.91 -18.05 -7.55
CA LEU A 25 -6.24 -16.70 -7.14
C LEU A 25 -5.01 -15.78 -7.12
N LEU A 26 -3.89 -16.25 -6.58
CA LEU A 26 -2.64 -15.49 -6.57
C LEU A 26 -2.19 -15.15 -7.98
N LYS A 27 -2.18 -16.13 -8.89
CA LYS A 27 -1.83 -15.94 -10.31
C LYS A 27 -2.75 -14.89 -10.95
N LYS A 28 -4.06 -14.97 -10.74
CA LYS A 28 -5.04 -14.01 -11.27
C LYS A 28 -4.77 -12.58 -10.77
N LEU A 29 -4.55 -12.40 -9.47
CA LEU A 29 -4.28 -11.08 -8.88
C LEU A 29 -2.94 -10.51 -9.34
N ARG A 30 -1.89 -11.34 -9.42
CA ARG A 30 -0.57 -10.93 -9.91
C ARG A 30 -0.58 -10.59 -11.39
N PHE A 31 -1.32 -11.33 -12.21
CA PHE A 31 -1.50 -11.01 -13.63
C PHE A 31 -2.15 -9.63 -13.79
N LYS A 32 -3.24 -9.37 -13.05
CA LYS A 32 -3.90 -8.06 -13.05
C LYS A 32 -2.95 -6.93 -12.61
N ALA A 33 -2.22 -7.14 -11.51
CA ALA A 33 -1.20 -6.19 -11.04
C ALA A 33 -0.14 -5.92 -12.11
N LEU A 34 0.35 -6.98 -12.77
CA LEU A 34 1.40 -6.87 -13.77
C LEU A 34 0.94 -6.06 -14.99
N SER A 35 -0.25 -6.34 -15.53
CA SER A 35 -0.77 -5.57 -16.67
C SER A 35 -0.88 -4.06 -16.36
N LEU A 36 -1.29 -3.72 -15.13
CA LEU A 36 -1.35 -2.33 -14.66
C LEU A 36 0.05 -1.71 -14.52
N MET A 37 0.97 -2.44 -13.91
CA MET A 37 2.33 -1.94 -13.70
C MET A 37 3.08 -1.79 -15.03
N GLU A 38 2.89 -2.68 -16.00
CA GLU A 38 3.48 -2.54 -17.35
C GLU A 38 2.95 -1.32 -18.10
N ALA A 39 1.64 -1.05 -18.01
CA ALA A 39 1.03 0.14 -18.57
C ALA A 39 1.64 1.43 -18.01
N LEU A 40 1.85 1.49 -16.69
CA LEU A 40 2.49 2.62 -16.03
C LEU A 40 3.98 2.71 -16.39
N LEU A 41 4.71 1.58 -16.39
CA LEU A 41 6.14 1.52 -16.71
C LEU A 41 6.45 2.00 -18.13
N LYS A 42 5.62 1.61 -19.12
CA LYS A 42 5.75 2.05 -20.51
C LYS A 42 5.68 3.58 -20.65
N ASN A 43 5.04 4.27 -19.71
CA ASN A 43 4.92 5.71 -19.66
C ASN A 43 5.95 6.39 -18.73
N GLY A 44 7.04 5.68 -18.39
CA GLY A 44 8.15 6.22 -17.61
C GLY A 44 7.90 6.32 -16.11
N LEU A 45 6.82 5.71 -15.60
CA LEU A 45 6.51 5.64 -14.17
C LEU A 45 7.19 4.42 -13.55
N GLN A 46 7.46 4.47 -12.24
CA GLN A 46 8.09 3.34 -11.51
C GLN A 46 7.10 2.72 -10.52
N PRO A 47 6.14 1.90 -10.99
CA PRO A 47 5.16 1.29 -10.11
C PRO A 47 5.77 0.12 -9.31
N ILE A 48 5.21 -0.10 -8.14
CA ILE A 48 5.44 -1.28 -7.29
C ILE A 48 4.07 -1.87 -6.90
N VAL A 49 4.04 -3.14 -6.53
CA VAL A 49 2.92 -3.72 -5.78
C VAL A 49 3.41 -4.10 -4.40
N HIS A 50 2.55 -4.00 -3.39
CA HIS A 50 2.88 -4.37 -2.02
C HIS A 50 1.82 -5.26 -1.40
N GLY A 51 2.07 -5.74 -0.18
CA GLY A 51 1.07 -6.47 0.57
C GLY A 51 0.89 -7.91 0.10
N SER A 52 -0.33 -8.45 0.20
CA SER A 52 -0.58 -9.88 -0.04
C SER A 52 -0.25 -10.34 -1.45
N VAL A 53 -0.35 -9.46 -2.47
CA VAL A 53 0.01 -9.81 -3.85
C VAL A 53 1.53 -10.03 -4.01
N SER A 54 2.33 -9.23 -3.29
CA SER A 54 3.79 -9.34 -3.30
C SER A 54 4.31 -10.53 -2.49
N ARG A 55 3.72 -10.79 -1.33
CA ARG A 55 4.11 -11.88 -0.42
C ARG A 55 3.49 -13.22 -0.80
N GLY A 56 2.33 -13.19 -1.44
CA GLY A 56 1.59 -14.36 -1.90
C GLY A 56 0.51 -14.86 -0.94
N ASP A 57 0.34 -14.29 0.26
CA ASP A 57 -0.67 -14.68 1.26
C ASP A 57 -2.08 -14.19 0.94
N VAL A 58 -2.50 -14.27 -0.32
CA VAL A 58 -3.81 -13.78 -0.79
C VAL A 58 -4.99 -14.57 -0.24
N ASN A 59 -6.15 -13.93 -0.23
CA ASN A 59 -7.46 -14.55 -0.02
C ASN A 59 -8.50 -13.85 -0.91
N GLU A 60 -9.74 -14.31 -0.92
CA GLU A 60 -10.82 -13.78 -1.79
C GLU A 60 -11.10 -12.29 -1.60
N LYS A 61 -10.69 -11.71 -0.48
CA LYS A 61 -10.85 -10.28 -0.16
C LYS A 61 -9.58 -9.47 -0.43
N SER A 62 -8.54 -10.09 -1.00
CA SER A 62 -7.32 -9.40 -1.37
C SER A 62 -7.56 -8.42 -2.51
N ASP A 63 -7.05 -7.22 -2.33
CA ASP A 63 -7.04 -6.13 -3.28
C ASP A 63 -5.72 -6.10 -4.09
N VAL A 64 -5.75 -5.44 -5.23
CA VAL A 64 -4.60 -5.08 -6.06
C VAL A 64 -4.35 -3.58 -5.85
N ASP A 65 -3.35 -3.25 -5.04
CA ASP A 65 -2.90 -1.86 -4.81
C ASP A 65 -1.54 -1.65 -5.47
N VAL A 66 -1.55 -1.03 -6.65
CA VAL A 66 -0.35 -0.61 -7.38
C VAL A 66 0.03 0.78 -6.89
N VAL A 67 1.29 0.97 -6.53
CA VAL A 67 1.79 2.20 -5.94
C VAL A 67 2.88 2.78 -6.82
N ILE A 68 2.83 4.08 -7.11
CA ILE A 68 3.98 4.82 -7.63
C ILE A 68 4.57 5.54 -6.40
N PRO A 69 5.75 5.15 -5.89
CA PRO A 69 6.28 5.67 -4.64
C PRO A 69 6.92 7.06 -4.77
N GLU A 70 6.92 7.62 -5.98
CA GLU A 70 7.46 8.93 -6.34
C GLU A 70 6.35 9.96 -6.54
N VAL A 71 6.69 11.24 -6.38
CA VAL A 71 5.78 12.33 -6.70
C VAL A 71 5.78 12.53 -8.20
N VAL A 72 4.64 12.29 -8.82
CA VAL A 72 4.43 12.42 -10.26
C VAL A 72 3.20 13.30 -10.51
N PRO A 73 3.17 14.10 -11.59
CA PRO A 73 1.97 14.83 -11.97
C PRO A 73 0.78 13.88 -12.17
N SER A 74 -0.37 14.18 -11.56
CA SER A 74 -1.52 13.27 -11.57
C SER A 74 -1.99 12.92 -12.99
N TYR A 75 -1.99 13.91 -13.89
CA TYR A 75 -2.42 13.75 -15.27
C TYR A 75 -1.60 12.70 -16.03
N MET A 76 -0.31 12.51 -15.71
CA MET A 76 0.53 11.50 -16.37
C MET A 76 0.09 10.08 -15.99
N VAL A 77 -0.29 9.88 -14.72
CA VAL A 77 -0.80 8.59 -14.24
C VAL A 77 -2.14 8.29 -14.89
N GLU A 78 -3.02 9.29 -14.94
CA GLU A 78 -4.34 9.16 -15.56
C GLU A 78 -4.23 8.84 -17.05
N ALA A 79 -3.42 9.61 -17.80
CA ALA A 79 -3.20 9.39 -19.22
C ALA A 79 -2.56 8.01 -19.51
N ALA A 80 -1.61 7.55 -18.69
CA ALA A 80 -0.98 6.24 -18.87
C ALA A 80 -1.98 5.08 -18.72
N LEU A 81 -2.92 5.21 -17.77
CA LEU A 81 -3.99 4.24 -17.54
C LEU A 81 -5.00 4.24 -18.69
N GLU A 82 -5.50 5.43 -19.06
CA GLU A 82 -6.48 5.58 -20.14
C GLU A 82 -5.94 5.11 -21.50
N ALA A 83 -4.70 5.49 -21.83
CA ALA A 83 -4.03 5.06 -23.08
C ALA A 83 -3.83 3.54 -23.15
N SER A 84 -3.84 2.86 -21.99
CA SER A 84 -3.74 1.40 -21.89
C SER A 84 -5.10 0.72 -21.74
N GLY A 85 -6.20 1.46 -21.93
CA GLY A 85 -7.57 0.94 -21.90
C GLY A 85 -8.16 0.76 -20.50
N PHE A 86 -7.48 1.23 -19.44
CA PHE A 86 -8.04 1.20 -18.09
C PHE A 86 -9.01 2.37 -17.89
N LYS A 87 -10.19 2.07 -17.34
CA LYS A 87 -11.17 3.09 -16.96
C LYS A 87 -10.99 3.46 -15.49
N ILE A 88 -10.79 4.75 -15.23
CA ILE A 88 -10.79 5.29 -13.87
C ILE A 88 -12.25 5.52 -13.45
N VAL A 89 -12.67 4.88 -12.36
CA VAL A 89 -14.05 4.94 -11.85
C VAL A 89 -14.23 5.93 -10.70
N ASP A 90 -13.16 6.21 -9.95
CA ASP A 90 -13.20 7.17 -8.84
C ASP A 90 -11.81 7.75 -8.59
N LYS A 91 -11.76 9.02 -8.16
CA LYS A 91 -10.53 9.76 -7.83
C LYS A 91 -10.65 10.27 -6.41
N ILE A 92 -9.82 9.76 -5.50
CA ILE A 92 -9.89 10.12 -4.07
C ILE A 92 -8.55 10.62 -3.57
N MET A 93 -8.55 11.83 -3.03
CA MET A 93 -7.44 12.40 -2.27
C MET A 93 -7.58 12.00 -0.80
N ILE A 94 -6.57 11.33 -0.24
CA ILE A 94 -6.60 10.81 1.13
C ILE A 94 -5.41 11.28 1.96
N GLN A 95 -5.62 11.47 3.26
CA GLN A 95 -4.55 11.71 4.22
C GLN A 95 -4.87 10.97 5.52
N ALA A 96 -4.02 10.03 5.93
CA ALA A 96 -4.31 9.20 7.11
C ALA A 96 -4.19 10.00 8.42
N SER A 97 -3.22 10.92 8.52
CA SER A 97 -3.03 11.80 9.67
C SER A 97 -2.47 13.16 9.21
N PRO A 98 -2.61 14.23 10.00
CA PRO A 98 -2.12 15.57 9.60
C PRO A 98 -0.63 15.63 9.25
N LYS A 99 0.19 14.72 9.80
CA LYS A 99 1.64 14.68 9.58
C LYS A 99 2.02 13.85 8.35
N TYR A 100 1.13 12.98 7.88
CA TYR A 100 1.39 12.10 6.75
C TYR A 100 1.17 12.82 5.43
N THR A 101 1.73 12.26 4.36
CA THR A 101 1.51 12.73 3.00
C THR A 101 0.04 12.63 2.65
N VAL A 102 -0.37 13.55 1.78
CA VAL A 102 -1.59 13.36 1.00
C VAL A 102 -1.26 12.42 -0.17
N LYS A 103 -2.14 11.47 -0.45
CA LYS A 103 -2.03 10.53 -1.58
C LYS A 103 -3.24 10.69 -2.49
N ALA A 104 -3.00 10.50 -3.77
CA ALA A 104 -4.04 10.22 -4.75
C ALA A 104 -4.31 8.72 -4.80
N HIS A 105 -5.59 8.37 -4.89
CA HIS A 105 -6.08 7.04 -5.21
C HIS A 105 -6.95 7.13 -6.45
N LEU A 106 -6.55 6.42 -7.50
CA LEU A 106 -7.35 6.18 -8.69
C LEU A 106 -7.93 4.78 -8.57
N TYR A 107 -9.24 4.67 -8.39
CA TYR A 107 -9.93 3.38 -8.39
C TYR A 107 -10.25 3.00 -9.83
N LEU A 108 -9.96 1.75 -10.19
CA LEU A 108 -10.33 1.17 -11.49
C LEU A 108 -11.53 0.23 -11.36
N ASP A 109 -11.68 -0.35 -10.16
CA ASP A 109 -12.86 -1.05 -9.68
C ASP A 109 -12.81 -1.12 -8.13
N GLU A 110 -13.69 -1.89 -7.52
CA GLU A 110 -13.80 -2.02 -6.06
C GLU A 110 -12.54 -2.57 -5.37
N LEU A 111 -11.73 -3.36 -6.08
CA LEU A 111 -10.58 -4.10 -5.53
C LEU A 111 -9.26 -3.75 -6.23
N THR A 112 -9.25 -2.71 -7.07
CA THR A 112 -8.06 -2.32 -7.82
C THR A 112 -7.86 -0.82 -7.77
N THR A 113 -6.68 -0.43 -7.28
CA THR A 113 -6.35 0.97 -7.02
C THR A 113 -4.92 1.24 -7.48
N VAL A 114 -4.73 2.41 -8.09
CA VAL A 114 -3.41 3.02 -8.31
C VAL A 114 -3.23 4.16 -7.32
N THR A 115 -2.16 4.09 -6.55
CA THR A 115 -1.88 5.00 -5.44
C THR A 115 -0.58 5.75 -5.68
N PHE A 116 -0.56 7.06 -5.51
CA PHE A 116 0.68 7.83 -5.59
C PHE A 116 0.67 9.03 -4.62
N PRO A 117 1.82 9.43 -4.08
CA PRO A 117 1.92 10.60 -3.22
C PRO A 117 1.79 11.89 -4.03
N LEU A 118 1.04 12.85 -3.50
CA LEU A 118 1.01 14.22 -4.04
C LEU A 118 2.16 15.09 -3.49
N VAL A 119 2.89 14.56 -2.49
CA VAL A 119 3.95 15.24 -1.76
C VAL A 119 4.98 14.19 -1.34
N LYS A 120 6.27 14.55 -1.32
CA LYS A 120 7.36 13.60 -1.06
C LYS A 120 7.09 12.74 0.19
N LEU A 121 7.23 11.43 0.05
CA LEU A 121 7.15 10.50 1.17
C LEU A 121 8.29 10.77 2.16
N THR A 122 8.00 10.72 3.46
CA THR A 122 9.05 10.55 4.46
C THR A 122 9.65 9.15 4.35
N ARG A 123 10.86 8.97 4.88
CA ARG A 123 11.50 7.66 5.00
C ARG A 123 10.56 6.59 5.55
N LYS A 124 9.86 6.90 6.65
CA LYS A 124 8.93 5.99 7.32
C LYS A 124 7.73 5.62 6.41
N GLU A 125 7.19 6.58 5.68
CA GLU A 125 6.09 6.32 4.73
C GLU A 125 6.54 5.51 3.52
N ARG A 126 7.79 5.66 3.09
CA ARG A 126 8.38 4.81 2.05
C ARG A 126 8.66 3.39 2.56
N GLU A 127 9.16 3.28 3.80
CA GLU A 127 9.38 2.01 4.49
C GLU A 127 8.09 1.27 4.82
N PHE A 128 6.93 1.94 4.86
CA PHE A 128 5.64 1.28 5.03
C PHE A 128 5.35 0.25 3.92
N TYR A 129 5.71 0.54 2.68
CA TYR A 129 5.54 -0.38 1.57
C TYR A 129 6.48 -1.59 1.68
N ARG A 130 7.77 -1.35 2.01
CA ARG A 130 8.73 -2.41 2.35
C ARG A 130 8.31 -3.27 3.54
N PHE A 131 7.75 -2.65 4.58
CA PHE A 131 7.19 -3.35 5.73
C PHE A 131 6.11 -4.35 5.30
N GLY A 132 5.25 -3.96 4.36
CA GLY A 132 4.23 -4.84 3.79
C GLY A 132 4.76 -5.90 2.83
N GLY A 133 6.05 -5.88 2.48
CA GLY A 133 6.59 -6.55 1.31
C GLY A 133 6.22 -5.77 0.05
N GLU A 134 7.22 -5.45 -0.78
CA GLU A 134 7.04 -4.76 -2.06
C GLU A 134 7.88 -5.42 -3.15
N ILE A 135 7.36 -5.39 -4.37
CA ILE A 135 8.07 -5.85 -5.56
C ILE A 135 7.79 -4.91 -6.74
N ASP A 136 8.79 -4.78 -7.60
CA ASP A 136 8.75 -4.07 -8.87
C ASP A 136 8.18 -4.96 -9.99
N VAL A 137 8.18 -4.43 -11.21
CA VAL A 137 7.65 -5.11 -12.41
C VAL A 137 8.46 -6.37 -12.71
N GLU A 138 9.78 -6.28 -12.61
CA GLU A 138 10.73 -7.36 -12.92
C GLU A 138 10.49 -8.56 -11.99
N LYS A 139 10.50 -8.35 -10.68
CA LYS A 139 10.22 -9.41 -9.69
C LYS A 139 8.80 -9.96 -9.81
N LEU A 140 7.84 -9.12 -10.18
CA LEU A 140 6.47 -9.58 -10.41
C LEU A 140 6.39 -10.55 -11.60
N LYS A 141 7.07 -10.21 -12.72
CA LYS A 141 7.21 -11.06 -13.93
C LYS A 141 7.90 -12.38 -13.64
N GLU A 142 8.96 -12.35 -12.85
CA GLU A 142 9.72 -13.53 -12.42
C GLU A 142 8.97 -14.40 -11.40
N ASN A 143 7.73 -14.04 -11.05
CA ASN A 143 6.92 -14.72 -10.03
C ASN A 143 7.58 -14.76 -8.63
N VAL A 144 8.49 -13.82 -8.35
CA VAL A 144 9.12 -13.69 -7.05
C VAL A 144 8.08 -13.29 -6.01
N ARG A 145 8.11 -13.98 -4.88
CA ARG A 145 7.41 -13.60 -3.65
C ARG A 145 8.41 -13.15 -2.62
N VAL A 146 8.03 -12.14 -1.83
CA VAL A 146 8.93 -11.51 -0.86
C VAL A 146 8.41 -11.62 0.57
N LEU A 147 9.35 -11.48 1.51
CA LEU A 147 9.05 -11.29 2.92
C LEU A 147 8.26 -9.99 3.15
N GLY A 148 7.37 -10.00 4.14
CA GLY A 148 6.66 -8.80 4.57
C GLY A 148 5.66 -9.08 5.66
N VAL A 149 5.12 -8.04 6.29
CA VAL A 149 4.16 -8.16 7.38
C VAL A 149 2.75 -7.89 6.90
N ASP A 150 1.81 -8.75 7.31
CA ASP A 150 0.39 -8.55 7.04
C ASP A 150 -0.31 -7.65 8.09
N LYS A 151 -1.62 -7.44 7.92
CA LYS A 151 -2.43 -6.59 8.81
C LYS A 151 -2.65 -7.21 10.20
N ARG A 152 -2.34 -8.50 10.39
CA ARG A 152 -2.39 -9.24 11.67
C ARG A 152 -1.06 -9.16 12.44
N LEU A 153 -0.10 -8.37 11.97
CA LEU A 153 1.25 -8.33 12.55
C LEU A 153 1.97 -9.68 12.45
N MET A 154 1.68 -10.45 11.39
CA MET A 154 2.41 -11.67 11.07
C MET A 154 3.45 -11.38 9.99
N LEU A 155 4.71 -11.72 10.25
CA LEU A 155 5.74 -11.81 9.22
C LEU A 155 5.44 -13.03 8.36
N ILE A 156 5.23 -12.80 7.08
CA ILE A 156 4.94 -13.81 6.07
C ILE A 156 6.23 -14.10 5.32
N GLU A 157 6.62 -15.37 5.32
CA GLU A 157 7.82 -15.89 4.67
C GLU A 157 7.38 -16.89 3.58
N PRO A 158 7.47 -16.53 2.30
CA PRO A 158 7.06 -17.43 1.22
C PRO A 158 7.87 -18.74 1.22
N THR A 159 7.19 -19.87 1.04
CA THR A 159 7.78 -21.20 0.81
C THR A 159 7.29 -21.76 -0.51
N GLU A 160 7.93 -22.80 -1.06
CA GLU A 160 7.52 -23.40 -2.34
C GLU A 160 6.04 -23.81 -2.39
N THR A 161 5.50 -24.32 -1.28
CA THR A 161 4.13 -24.84 -1.17
C THR A 161 3.13 -23.87 -0.54
N GLY A 162 3.60 -22.72 -0.05
CA GLY A 162 2.75 -21.71 0.59
C GLY A 162 3.55 -20.65 1.33
N HIS A 163 3.37 -20.53 2.65
CA HIS A 163 4.16 -19.61 3.48
C HIS A 163 4.28 -20.07 4.93
N ILE A 164 5.31 -19.58 5.62
CA ILE A 164 5.40 -19.60 7.09
C ILE A 164 4.95 -18.24 7.61
N GLU A 165 4.09 -18.21 8.61
CA GLU A 165 3.69 -16.99 9.31
C GLU A 165 4.15 -17.00 10.76
N SER A 166 4.76 -15.91 11.23
CA SER A 166 5.19 -15.74 12.62
C SER A 166 4.85 -14.35 13.19
N SER A 167 4.43 -14.29 14.46
CA SER A 167 4.08 -13.00 15.09
C SER A 167 5.31 -12.11 15.29
N ILE A 168 5.22 -10.83 14.89
CA ILE A 168 6.30 -9.85 15.07
C ILE A 168 6.28 -9.17 16.44
N ILE A 169 5.25 -9.40 17.25
CA ILE A 169 5.05 -8.73 18.54
C ILE A 169 6.15 -9.17 19.52
N GLY A 170 6.93 -8.22 20.01
CA GLY A 170 8.12 -8.47 20.83
C GLY A 170 9.34 -8.93 20.04
N LYS A 171 9.27 -8.94 18.70
CA LYS A 171 10.35 -9.26 17.76
C LYS A 171 10.57 -8.12 16.76
N GLU A 172 10.31 -6.88 17.17
CA GLU A 172 10.28 -5.73 16.26
C GLU A 172 11.67 -5.42 15.67
N VAL A 173 12.73 -5.59 16.46
CA VAL A 173 14.12 -5.37 16.02
C VAL A 173 14.53 -6.43 14.99
N GLU A 174 14.25 -7.69 15.28
CA GLU A 174 14.50 -8.81 14.38
C GLU A 174 13.75 -8.61 13.05
N THR A 175 12.45 -8.30 13.13
CA THR A 175 11.60 -8.03 11.96
C THR A 175 12.15 -6.88 11.11
N ALA A 176 12.59 -5.79 11.74
CA ALA A 176 13.16 -4.65 11.05
C ALA A 176 14.44 -5.02 10.29
N SER A 177 15.33 -5.80 10.93
CA SER A 177 16.55 -6.31 10.30
C SER A 177 16.24 -7.19 9.09
N ARG A 178 15.29 -8.12 9.23
CA ARG A 178 14.92 -9.07 8.18
C ARG A 178 14.30 -8.40 6.95
N LEU A 179 13.55 -7.31 7.17
CA LEU A 179 12.92 -6.53 6.10
C LEU A 179 13.81 -5.39 5.58
N ASN A 180 15.00 -5.20 6.16
CA ASN A 180 15.90 -4.09 5.87
C ASN A 180 15.20 -2.72 5.94
N ILE A 181 14.49 -2.50 7.04
CA ILE A 181 13.79 -1.26 7.36
C ILE A 181 14.13 -0.82 8.78
N SER A 182 13.70 0.37 9.16
CA SER A 182 13.95 0.87 10.50
C SER A 182 13.01 0.25 11.53
N VAL A 183 13.50 0.07 12.76
CA VAL A 183 12.66 -0.46 13.85
C VAL A 183 11.50 0.49 14.22
N ASP A 184 11.63 1.79 13.94
CA ASP A 184 10.61 2.78 14.29
C ASP A 184 9.33 2.62 13.44
N ILE A 185 9.42 2.22 12.16
CA ILE A 185 8.23 1.88 11.37
C ILE A 185 7.55 0.62 11.96
N VAL A 186 8.31 -0.41 12.30
CA VAL A 186 7.75 -1.66 12.87
C VAL A 186 7.00 -1.38 14.17
N ARG A 187 7.64 -0.66 15.12
CA ARG A 187 7.03 -0.26 16.39
C ARG A 187 5.79 0.61 16.20
N GLU A 188 5.81 1.54 15.26
CA GLU A 188 4.65 2.36 14.93
C GLU A 188 3.49 1.50 14.40
N ARG A 189 3.78 0.53 13.53
CA ARG A 189 2.76 -0.38 12.99
C ARG A 189 2.15 -1.27 14.07
N VAL A 190 2.97 -1.85 14.93
CA VAL A 190 2.51 -2.64 16.09
C VAL A 190 1.59 -1.79 16.96
N ARG A 191 2.03 -0.59 17.35
CA ARG A 191 1.25 0.33 18.20
C ARG A 191 -0.08 0.74 17.55
N ILE A 192 -0.08 1.07 16.26
CA ILE A 192 -1.29 1.53 15.56
C ILE A 192 -2.31 0.40 15.42
N LEU A 193 -1.86 -0.81 15.06
CA LEU A 193 -2.76 -1.93 14.81
C LEU A 193 -3.35 -2.48 16.11
N THR A 194 -2.52 -2.70 17.13
CA THR A 194 -2.99 -3.12 18.47
C THR A 194 -4.01 -2.13 19.05
N ARG A 195 -3.70 -0.82 19.05
CA ARG A 195 -4.63 0.21 19.55
C ARG A 195 -5.96 0.24 18.80
N ARG A 196 -5.96 -0.07 17.49
CA ARG A 196 -7.19 -0.13 16.68
C ARG A 196 -8.06 -1.33 17.04
N ASP A 197 -7.45 -2.43 17.47
CA ASP A 197 -8.19 -3.60 17.94
C ASP A 197 -8.80 -3.35 19.34
N ASP A 198 -8.13 -2.56 20.18
CA ASP A 198 -8.61 -2.22 21.53
C ASP A 198 -9.73 -1.16 21.52
N ILE A 199 -9.54 -0.05 20.79
CA ILE A 199 -10.37 1.17 20.89
C ILE A 199 -11.23 1.39 19.63
N GLY A 200 -11.00 0.61 18.56
CA GLY A 200 -11.69 0.77 17.27
C GLY A 200 -10.95 1.67 16.28
N ARG A 201 -11.49 1.80 15.06
CA ARG A 201 -10.85 2.53 13.96
C ARG A 201 -11.21 4.02 14.00
N THR A 202 -10.21 4.89 14.07
CA THR A 202 -10.39 6.29 13.68
C THR A 202 -10.49 6.39 12.16
N GLY A 203 -11.34 7.29 11.66
CA GLY A 203 -11.33 7.69 10.26
C GLY A 203 -9.96 8.23 9.81
N VAL A 204 -9.83 8.48 8.51
CA VAL A 204 -8.69 9.22 7.97
C VAL A 204 -8.89 10.72 8.19
N TYR A 205 -7.79 11.47 8.28
CA TYR A 205 -7.84 12.93 8.50
C TYR A 205 -8.44 13.68 7.31
N LEU A 206 -8.14 13.25 6.08
CA LEU A 206 -8.75 13.76 4.85
C LEU A 206 -9.20 12.58 3.99
N LYS A 207 -10.44 12.64 3.50
CA LYS A 207 -10.93 11.81 2.40
C LYS A 207 -11.81 12.68 1.52
N TYR A 208 -11.31 13.06 0.36
CA TYR A 208 -11.97 13.94 -0.57
C TYR A 208 -12.06 13.26 -1.94
N ARG A 209 -13.29 13.08 -2.43
CA ARG A 209 -13.53 12.63 -3.81
C ARG A 209 -13.43 13.86 -4.71
N LEU A 210 -12.61 13.78 -5.75
CA LEU A 210 -12.45 14.88 -6.71
C LEU A 210 -13.73 15.06 -7.51
N LEU A 211 -13.98 16.31 -7.91
CA LEU A 211 -15.05 16.64 -8.86
C LEU A 211 -14.61 16.32 -10.29
N ASP A 212 -15.57 16.22 -11.20
CA ASP A 212 -15.30 16.03 -12.62
C ASP A 212 -14.44 17.17 -13.16
N GLY A 213 -13.35 16.81 -13.86
CA GLY A 213 -12.37 17.77 -14.38
C GLY A 213 -11.44 18.39 -13.34
N GLU A 214 -11.61 18.11 -12.04
CA GLU A 214 -10.70 18.60 -11.01
C GLU A 214 -9.37 17.81 -11.03
N VAL A 215 -8.27 18.53 -10.83
CA VAL A 215 -6.91 17.99 -10.77
C VAL A 215 -6.46 17.90 -9.30
N PHE A 216 -5.72 16.84 -8.95
CA PHE A 216 -5.32 16.57 -7.56
C PHE A 216 -4.50 17.71 -6.94
N GLU A 217 -3.55 18.25 -7.70
CA GLU A 217 -2.65 19.31 -7.25
C GLU A 217 -3.42 20.60 -6.95
N GLU A 218 -4.43 20.93 -7.75
CA GLU A 218 -5.30 22.08 -7.51
C GLU A 218 -6.18 21.87 -6.28
N ALA A 219 -6.79 20.70 -6.14
CA ALA A 219 -7.56 20.33 -4.97
C ALA A 219 -6.69 20.46 -3.71
N LEU A 220 -5.47 19.91 -3.72
CA LEU A 220 -4.54 19.99 -2.59
C LEU A 220 -4.21 21.44 -2.21
N LYS A 221 -3.95 22.32 -3.19
CA LYS A 221 -3.74 23.76 -2.95
C LYS A 221 -4.95 24.42 -2.29
N LYS A 222 -6.17 24.12 -2.77
CA LYS A 222 -7.43 24.62 -2.16
C LYS A 222 -7.59 24.17 -0.71
N PHE A 223 -7.20 22.93 -0.39
CA PHE A 223 -7.24 22.43 0.99
C PHE A 223 -6.16 23.07 1.86
N ALA A 224 -4.96 23.31 1.33
CA ALA A 224 -3.87 23.96 2.06
C ALA A 224 -4.16 25.42 2.43
N SER A 225 -4.90 26.17 1.59
CA SER A 225 -5.28 27.54 1.92
C SER A 225 -6.19 27.60 3.15
N LYS A 226 -7.10 26.63 3.29
CA LYS A 226 -8.09 26.54 4.38
C LYS A 226 -7.61 25.77 5.61
N ASN A 227 -6.65 24.85 5.48
CA ASN A 227 -6.23 23.96 6.55
C ASN A 227 -4.76 24.19 6.96
N PRO A 228 -4.49 24.83 8.12
CA PRO A 228 -3.14 25.12 8.58
C PRO A 228 -2.25 23.88 8.77
N ALA A 229 -2.83 22.73 9.11
CA ALA A 229 -2.05 21.51 9.31
C ALA A 229 -1.54 20.94 7.97
N ILE A 230 -2.39 20.94 6.94
CA ILE A 230 -1.98 20.57 5.57
C ILE A 230 -0.93 21.55 5.06
N ARG A 231 -1.15 22.86 5.23
CA ARG A 231 -0.17 23.88 4.83
C ARG A 231 1.20 23.69 5.47
N ARG A 232 1.25 23.48 6.80
CA ARG A 232 2.51 23.21 7.51
C ARG A 232 3.19 21.92 7.03
N MET A 233 2.41 20.89 6.72
CA MET A 233 2.93 19.63 6.18
C MET A 233 3.57 19.85 4.80
N LEU A 234 2.94 20.63 3.93
CA LEU A 234 3.47 20.96 2.60
C LEU A 234 4.77 21.78 2.67
N ILE A 235 4.79 22.85 3.48
CA ILE A 235 6.00 23.68 3.67
C ILE A 235 7.16 22.83 4.18
N LYS A 236 6.93 21.98 5.18
CA LYS A 236 7.96 21.08 5.73
C LYS A 236 8.53 20.10 4.69
N ARG A 237 7.76 19.80 3.65
CA ARG A 237 8.13 18.87 2.58
C ARG A 237 8.45 19.59 1.26
N GLU A 238 8.67 20.90 1.31
CA GLU A 238 9.07 21.74 0.16
C GLU A 238 8.09 21.64 -1.03
N ALA A 239 6.79 21.53 -0.72
CA ALA A 239 5.70 21.41 -1.70
C ALA A 239 4.77 22.63 -1.76
N LEU A 240 5.11 23.68 -1.02
CA LEU A 240 4.56 25.04 -1.02
C LEU A 240 5.69 26.01 -0.70
#